data_AF-A0A957YRM8-F1
#
_entry.id   AF-A0A957YRM8-F1
#
_cell.length_a   1.000
_cell.length_b   1.000
_cell.length_c   1.000
_cell.angle_alpha   90.00
_cell.angle_beta   90.00
_cell.angle_gamma   90.00
#
_symmetry.space_group_name_H-M   'P 1'
#
loop_
_entity.id
_entity.type
_entity.pdbx_description
1 polymer ?
#
loop_
_entity_poly.entity_id
_entity_poly.type
_entity_poly.pdbx_seq_one_letter_code
_entity_poly.pdbx_strand_id
1 'polypeptide(L)'
;MLACVAAPAVATSTPEPISTTTPTSAPHGRPFPQHVTYAPNSILPNHRTQEQLDDDVRAYYDYWKANYVAEAGTTSDGIMMYRVVLGKDEPTRSTTVSEGQGYGMVIMPIMAGYDPEAQVIFDGMWAFVDTHHSEIDPRLMDWNVPLEEGSASAFDGDADIAFGLLLADAQWGSDGRFNY
;
A
#
# COMPACT_ATOMS: atom_id res chain seq x y z
N MET A 1 -34.80 -58.97 -40.03
CA MET A 1 -34.25 -58.38 -38.79
C MET A 1 -33.37 -57.22 -39.23
N LEU A 2 -33.89 -56.00 -39.20
CA LEU A 2 -33.13 -54.78 -39.54
C LEU A 2 -33.30 -53.87 -38.31
N ALA A 3 -32.25 -53.75 -37.51
CA ALA A 3 -32.25 -52.95 -36.29
C ALA A 3 -31.75 -51.54 -36.62
N CYS A 4 -32.62 -50.54 -36.41
CA CYS A 4 -32.25 -49.12 -36.41
C CYS A 4 -31.28 -48.86 -35.25
N VAL A 5 -30.10 -48.33 -35.55
CA VAL A 5 -29.17 -47.79 -34.55
C VAL A 5 -29.50 -46.31 -34.36
N ALA A 6 -29.94 -45.95 -33.17
CA ALA A 6 -30.15 -44.56 -32.77
C ALA A 6 -28.80 -43.94 -32.34
N ALA A 7 -28.52 -42.72 -32.81
CA ALA A 7 -27.37 -41.92 -32.39
C ALA A 7 -27.57 -41.37 -30.96
N PRO A 8 -26.50 -41.21 -30.16
CA PRO A 8 -26.62 -40.69 -28.80
C PRO A 8 -26.86 -39.18 -28.81
N ALA A 9 -27.72 -38.72 -27.90
CA ALA A 9 -27.98 -37.30 -27.66
C ALA A 9 -26.79 -36.67 -26.92
N VAL A 10 -26.27 -35.56 -27.47
CA VAL A 10 -25.26 -34.73 -26.81
C VAL A 10 -25.96 -33.87 -25.76
N ALA A 11 -25.63 -34.05 -24.48
CA ALA A 11 -26.08 -33.19 -23.41
C ALA A 11 -25.23 -31.90 -23.40
N THR A 12 -25.86 -30.76 -23.66
CA THR A 12 -25.24 -29.45 -23.48
C THR A 12 -25.31 -29.04 -22.01
N SER A 13 -24.17 -29.01 -21.31
CA SER A 13 -24.07 -28.45 -19.97
C SER A 13 -24.03 -26.92 -20.04
N THR A 14 -25.01 -26.26 -19.46
CA THR A 14 -25.02 -24.81 -19.23
C THR A 14 -23.93 -24.46 -18.20
N PRO A 15 -23.03 -23.50 -18.45
CA PRO A 15 -22.06 -23.08 -17.44
C PRO A 15 -22.77 -22.32 -16.31
N GLU A 16 -22.46 -22.69 -15.07
CA GLU A 16 -22.87 -21.97 -13.86
C GLU A 16 -22.32 -20.53 -13.88
N PRO A 17 -23.09 -19.53 -13.40
CA PRO A 17 -22.58 -18.17 -13.29
C PRO A 17 -21.45 -18.14 -12.26
N ILE A 18 -20.27 -17.71 -12.70
CA ILE A 18 -19.13 -17.40 -11.84
C ILE A 18 -19.59 -16.31 -10.88
N SER A 19 -19.66 -16.64 -9.59
CA SER A 19 -19.86 -15.65 -8.53
C SER A 19 -18.59 -14.81 -8.44
N THR A 20 -18.61 -13.64 -9.06
CA THR A 20 -17.63 -12.59 -8.82
C THR A 20 -17.84 -12.11 -7.38
N THR A 21 -17.07 -12.66 -6.44
CA THR A 21 -16.93 -12.06 -5.11
C THR A 21 -16.18 -10.75 -5.31
N THR A 22 -16.91 -9.64 -5.37
CA THR A 22 -16.34 -8.31 -5.17
C THR A 22 -15.61 -8.34 -3.82
N PRO A 23 -14.32 -8.00 -3.73
CA PRO A 23 -13.65 -7.92 -2.44
C PRO A 23 -14.39 -6.88 -1.61
N THR A 24 -14.98 -7.32 -0.50
CA THR A 24 -15.53 -6.42 0.50
C THR A 24 -14.36 -5.62 1.04
N SER A 25 -14.31 -4.32 0.76
CA SER A 25 -13.39 -3.38 1.42
C SER A 25 -13.48 -3.63 2.93
N ALA A 26 -12.36 -4.03 3.53
CA ALA A 26 -12.31 -4.20 4.98
C ALA A 26 -12.68 -2.86 5.62
N PRO A 27 -13.61 -2.83 6.60
CA PRO A 27 -13.99 -1.57 7.23
C PRO A 27 -12.75 -0.92 7.84
N HIS A 28 -12.48 0.33 7.47
CA HIS A 28 -11.38 1.11 8.02
C HIS A 28 -11.53 1.24 9.54
N GLY A 29 -10.55 0.73 10.30
CA GLY A 29 -10.53 0.79 11.76
C GLY A 29 -10.28 2.21 12.28
N ARG A 30 -9.45 3.00 11.60
CA ARG A 30 -9.11 4.38 11.97
C ARG A 30 -9.13 5.34 10.76
N PRO A 31 -10.28 5.58 10.12
CA PRO A 31 -10.36 6.44 8.94
C PRO A 31 -9.94 7.89 9.23
N PHE A 32 -9.24 8.52 8.28
CA PHE A 32 -8.96 9.94 8.31
C PHE A 32 -10.25 10.78 8.23
N PRO A 33 -10.37 11.92 8.94
CA PRO A 33 -9.49 12.39 10.01
C PRO A 33 -9.88 11.81 11.38
N GLN A 34 -8.91 11.43 12.20
CA GLN A 34 -9.14 10.80 13.52
C GLN A 34 -9.39 11.80 14.67
N HIS A 35 -9.03 13.08 14.48
CA HIS A 35 -9.16 14.15 15.49
C HIS A 35 -8.71 13.74 16.91
N VAL A 36 -7.53 13.11 17.01
CA VAL A 36 -6.97 12.59 18.26
C VAL A 36 -6.81 13.70 19.29
N THR A 37 -7.22 13.44 20.54
CA THR A 37 -6.94 14.32 21.67
C THR A 37 -5.52 14.08 22.17
N TYR A 38 -4.66 15.08 22.04
CA TYR A 38 -3.28 15.04 22.54
C TYR A 38 -3.19 15.25 24.06
N ALA A 39 -1.98 15.15 24.60
CA ALA A 39 -1.70 15.34 26.02
C ALA A 39 -2.22 16.70 26.53
N PRO A 40 -2.55 16.81 27.84
CA PRO A 40 -3.01 18.07 28.42
C PRO A 40 -2.06 19.22 28.12
N ASN A 41 -2.64 20.38 27.78
CA ASN A 41 -1.93 21.62 27.42
C ASN A 41 -1.19 21.60 26.06
N SER A 42 -1.36 20.55 25.24
CA SER A 42 -1.02 20.62 23.82
C SER A 42 -1.86 21.69 23.11
N ILE A 43 -1.27 22.34 22.11
CA ILE A 43 -1.94 23.35 21.28
C ILE A 43 -2.08 22.84 19.84
N LEU A 44 -3.15 23.27 19.17
CA LEU A 44 -3.34 23.14 17.73
C LEU A 44 -3.42 24.54 17.11
N PRO A 45 -3.20 24.70 15.79
CA PRO A 45 -3.49 25.95 15.09
C PRO A 45 -4.94 26.38 15.39
N ASN A 46 -5.11 27.61 15.89
CA ASN A 46 -6.40 28.11 16.37
C ASN A 46 -6.95 29.30 15.56
N HIS A 47 -6.29 29.66 14.45
CA HIS A 47 -6.72 30.72 13.53
C HIS A 47 -7.45 30.16 12.29
N ARG A 48 -7.59 28.85 12.19
CA ARG A 48 -8.33 28.09 11.17
C ARG A 48 -9.35 27.19 11.86
N THR A 49 -10.42 26.82 11.17
CA THR A 49 -11.33 25.78 11.65
C THR A 49 -10.67 24.40 11.52
N GLN A 50 -11.13 23.40 12.28
CA GLN A 50 -10.62 22.03 12.14
C GLN A 50 -10.82 21.50 10.71
N GLU A 51 -11.97 21.77 10.10
CA GLU A 51 -12.26 21.38 8.72
C GLU A 51 -11.25 21.97 7.72
N GLN A 52 -10.83 23.23 7.90
CA GLN A 52 -9.80 23.84 7.06
C GLN A 52 -8.43 23.19 7.26
N LEU A 53 -8.10 22.75 8.48
CA LEU A 53 -6.86 22.01 8.72
C LEU A 53 -6.90 20.63 8.06
N ASP A 54 -8.05 19.94 8.10
CA ASP A 54 -8.23 18.66 7.43
C ASP A 54 -8.19 18.82 5.90
N ASP A 55 -8.75 19.90 5.36
CA ASP A 55 -8.65 20.28 3.94
C ASP A 55 -7.20 20.51 3.52
N ASP A 56 -6.42 21.26 4.33
CA ASP A 56 -5.01 21.54 4.06
C ASP A 56 -4.19 20.23 4.02
N VAL A 57 -4.46 19.28 4.91
CA VAL A 57 -3.81 17.95 4.90
C VAL A 57 -4.20 17.14 3.66
N ARG A 58 -5.49 17.10 3.30
CA ARG A 58 -5.96 16.40 2.09
C ARG A 58 -5.30 16.96 0.83
N ALA A 59 -5.26 18.29 0.69
CA ALA A 59 -4.63 18.94 -0.46
C ALA A 59 -3.13 18.63 -0.55
N TYR A 60 -2.41 18.63 0.58
CA TYR A 60 -0.99 18.31 0.57
C TYR A 60 -0.73 16.82 0.31
N TYR A 61 -1.57 15.93 0.85
CA TYR A 61 -1.51 14.50 0.56
C TYR A 61 -1.68 14.23 -0.94
N ASP A 62 -2.70 14.81 -1.58
CA ASP A 62 -2.97 14.61 -3.00
C ASP A 62 -1.78 15.10 -3.85
N TYR A 63 -1.22 16.26 -3.50
CA TYR A 63 0.00 16.77 -4.12
C TYR A 63 1.17 15.80 -3.93
N TRP A 64 1.40 15.32 -2.71
CA TRP A 64 2.52 14.43 -2.42
C TRP A 64 2.36 13.09 -3.15
N LYS A 65 1.20 12.45 -3.07
CA LYS A 65 0.90 11.18 -3.75
C LYS A 65 1.16 11.30 -5.25
N ALA A 66 0.65 12.37 -5.88
CA ALA A 66 0.80 12.58 -7.32
C ALA A 66 2.26 12.80 -7.78
N ASN A 67 3.12 13.34 -6.93
CA ASN A 67 4.49 13.68 -7.31
C ASN A 67 5.52 12.61 -6.90
N TYR A 68 5.29 11.93 -5.77
CA TYR A 68 6.29 11.11 -5.11
C TYR A 68 5.96 9.61 -5.07
N VAL A 69 4.69 9.21 -5.20
CA VAL A 69 4.33 7.78 -5.28
C VAL A 69 4.38 7.34 -6.74
N ALA A 70 5.15 6.30 -7.03
CA ALA A 70 5.32 5.77 -8.38
C ALA A 70 5.15 4.26 -8.41
N GLU A 71 4.63 3.73 -9.51
CA GLU A 71 4.65 2.29 -9.79
C GLU A 71 6.09 1.81 -9.96
N ALA A 72 6.37 0.60 -9.48
CA ALA A 72 7.71 -0.01 -9.48
C ALA A 72 7.73 -1.38 -10.18
N GLY A 73 6.75 -1.65 -11.05
CA GLY A 73 6.58 -2.93 -11.70
C GLY A 73 5.68 -3.87 -10.91
N THR A 74 5.67 -5.14 -11.29
CA THR A 74 4.76 -6.14 -10.69
C THR A 74 5.57 -7.35 -10.23
N THR A 75 5.31 -7.83 -9.02
CA THR A 75 5.90 -9.06 -8.50
C THR A 75 5.47 -10.28 -9.32
N SER A 76 6.19 -11.40 -9.17
CA SER A 76 5.88 -12.64 -9.90
C SER A 76 4.50 -13.23 -9.59
N ASP A 77 3.96 -12.94 -8.40
CA ASP A 77 2.63 -13.32 -7.94
C ASP A 77 1.54 -12.27 -8.24
N GLY A 78 1.88 -11.22 -9.01
CA GLY A 78 0.92 -10.30 -9.61
C GLY A 78 0.58 -9.07 -8.76
N ILE A 79 1.41 -8.69 -7.80
CA ILE A 79 1.21 -7.50 -6.97
C ILE A 79 1.89 -6.30 -7.62
N MET A 80 1.13 -5.26 -7.95
CA MET A 80 1.70 -3.99 -8.40
C MET A 80 2.49 -3.38 -7.24
N MET A 81 3.78 -3.15 -7.44
CA MET A 81 4.64 -2.51 -6.45
C MET A 81 4.54 -1.00 -6.56
N TYR A 82 4.60 -0.33 -5.42
CA TYR A 82 4.69 1.13 -5.33
C TYR A 82 5.94 1.53 -4.56
N ARG A 83 6.59 2.60 -5.00
CA ARG A 83 7.75 3.17 -4.34
C ARG A 83 7.60 4.67 -4.15
N VAL A 84 8.26 5.20 -3.11
CA VAL A 84 8.42 6.64 -2.94
C VAL A 84 9.72 7.08 -3.62
N VAL A 85 9.61 7.96 -4.62
CA VAL A 85 10.79 8.48 -5.34
C VAL A 85 11.49 9.55 -4.51
N LEU A 86 12.83 9.58 -4.55
CA LEU A 86 13.66 10.53 -3.78
C LEU A 86 13.44 11.99 -4.20
N GLY A 87 13.15 12.22 -5.48
CA GLY A 87 12.84 13.54 -6.01
C GLY A 87 11.75 13.49 -7.07
N LYS A 88 11.06 14.63 -7.27
CA LYS A 88 9.97 14.70 -8.25
C LYS A 88 10.47 14.54 -9.69
N ASP A 89 11.70 15.00 -9.97
CA ASP A 89 12.30 15.05 -11.31
C ASP A 89 13.60 14.23 -11.36
N GLU A 90 14.01 13.88 -12.58
CA GLU A 90 15.30 13.24 -12.82
C GLU A 90 16.48 14.18 -12.47
N PRO A 91 17.63 13.65 -12.04
CA PRO A 91 17.96 12.21 -11.98
C PRO A 91 17.51 11.50 -10.69
N THR A 92 17.06 12.23 -9.66
CA THR A 92 16.77 11.63 -8.35
C THR A 92 15.43 10.88 -8.33
N ARG A 93 14.53 11.14 -9.27
CA ARG A 93 13.28 10.36 -9.43
C ARG A 93 13.52 8.86 -9.67
N SER A 94 14.62 8.51 -10.33
CA SER A 94 15.00 7.11 -10.56
C SER A 94 15.38 6.36 -9.26
N THR A 95 15.62 7.07 -8.16
CA THR A 95 16.03 6.52 -6.87
C THR A 95 14.88 6.49 -5.87
N THR A 96 14.86 5.47 -5.01
CA THR A 96 14.08 5.37 -3.79
C THR A 96 15.04 5.10 -2.64
N VAL A 97 14.83 5.74 -1.50
CA VAL A 97 15.56 5.42 -0.26
C VAL A 97 14.59 4.83 0.76
N SER A 98 15.07 3.95 1.63
CA SER A 98 14.22 3.29 2.64
C SER A 98 13.53 4.30 3.56
N GLU A 99 14.17 5.43 3.84
CA GLU A 99 13.57 6.56 4.57
C GLU A 99 12.26 7.05 3.91
N GLY A 100 12.32 7.38 2.62
CA GLY A 100 11.16 7.84 1.86
C GLY A 100 10.08 6.75 1.74
N GLN A 101 10.50 5.49 1.57
CA GLN A 101 9.58 4.35 1.54
C GLN A 101 8.85 4.19 2.88
N GLY A 102 9.58 4.27 3.99
CA GLY A 102 9.03 4.26 5.35
C GLY A 102 8.02 5.38 5.57
N TYR A 103 8.34 6.63 5.15
CA TYR A 103 7.39 7.74 5.21
C TYR A 103 6.09 7.43 4.46
N GLY A 104 6.18 6.85 3.25
CA GLY A 104 5.01 6.41 2.49
C GLY A 104 4.17 5.38 3.24
N MET A 105 4.83 4.39 3.84
CA MET A 105 4.17 3.34 4.63
C MET A 105 3.54 3.86 5.92
N VAL A 106 4.00 4.97 6.50
CA VAL A 106 3.31 5.63 7.61
C VAL A 106 2.13 6.47 7.12
N ILE A 107 2.29 7.20 6.00
CA ILE A 107 1.27 8.13 5.48
C ILE A 107 0.03 7.38 4.95
N MET A 108 0.22 6.28 4.20
CA MET A 108 -0.90 5.54 3.58
C MET A 108 -1.99 5.10 4.58
N PRO A 109 -1.69 4.36 5.66
CA PRO A 109 -2.72 3.94 6.61
C PRO A 109 -3.35 5.13 7.34
N ILE A 110 -2.61 6.22 7.58
CA ILE A 110 -3.16 7.45 8.19
C ILE A 110 -4.20 8.11 7.28
N MET A 111 -3.98 8.09 5.96
CA MET A 111 -4.86 8.74 4.98
C MET A 111 -5.98 7.82 4.46
N ALA A 112 -5.99 6.55 4.87
CA ALA A 112 -7.08 5.64 4.59
C ALA A 112 -8.41 6.18 5.11
N GLY A 113 -9.50 5.94 4.37
CA GLY A 113 -10.80 6.58 4.61
C GLY A 113 -11.00 7.90 3.85
N TYR A 114 -9.93 8.66 3.61
CA TYR A 114 -9.93 9.69 2.57
C TYR A 114 -9.53 9.10 1.21
N ASP A 115 -8.39 8.38 1.17
CA ASP A 115 -7.92 7.71 -0.04
C ASP A 115 -8.46 6.27 -0.10
N PRO A 116 -9.36 5.96 -1.07
CA PRO A 116 -9.90 4.61 -1.22
C PRO A 116 -8.86 3.60 -1.74
N GLU A 117 -7.73 4.06 -2.30
CA GLU A 117 -6.64 3.21 -2.80
C GLU A 117 -5.53 3.00 -1.77
N ALA A 118 -5.63 3.61 -0.57
CA ALA A 118 -4.55 3.61 0.43
C ALA A 118 -4.03 2.20 0.76
N GLN A 119 -4.91 1.21 0.93
CA GLN A 119 -4.50 -0.17 1.23
C GLN A 119 -3.80 -0.82 0.04
N VAL A 120 -4.31 -0.62 -1.18
CA VAL A 120 -3.71 -1.18 -2.41
C VAL A 120 -2.30 -0.62 -2.61
N ILE A 121 -2.13 0.67 -2.37
CA ILE A 121 -0.82 1.33 -2.48
C ILE A 121 0.11 0.88 -1.36
N PHE A 122 -0.37 0.81 -0.12
CA PHE A 122 0.42 0.30 1.01
C PHE A 122 0.90 -1.13 0.78
N ASP A 123 0.03 -2.02 0.33
CA ASP A 123 0.36 -3.41 -0.01
C ASP A 123 1.44 -3.50 -1.07
N GLY A 124 1.36 -2.65 -2.11
CA GLY A 124 2.40 -2.56 -3.12
C GLY A 124 3.70 -1.90 -2.62
N MET A 125 3.62 -0.98 -1.66
CA MET A 125 4.79 -0.43 -0.97
C MET A 125 5.49 -1.49 -0.13
N TRP A 126 4.73 -2.36 0.55
CA TRP A 126 5.28 -3.48 1.29
C TRP A 126 5.91 -4.53 0.35
N ALA A 127 5.26 -4.84 -0.77
CA ALA A 127 5.85 -5.72 -1.79
C ALA A 127 7.16 -5.16 -2.39
N PHE A 128 7.29 -3.83 -2.50
CA PHE A 128 8.54 -3.20 -2.89
C PHE A 128 9.64 -3.41 -1.84
N VAL A 129 9.32 -3.29 -0.54
CA VAL A 129 10.27 -3.59 0.54
C VAL A 129 10.70 -5.06 0.51
N ASP A 130 9.76 -5.99 0.36
CA ASP A 130 10.01 -7.45 0.32
C ASP A 130 10.82 -7.92 -0.90
N THR A 131 10.99 -7.06 -1.91
CA THR A 131 11.84 -7.37 -3.08
C THR A 131 13.21 -6.69 -3.03
N HIS A 132 13.46 -5.84 -2.04
CA HIS A 132 14.68 -5.04 -1.89
C HIS A 132 15.23 -5.13 -0.48
N HIS A 133 15.57 -6.34 -0.06
CA HIS A 133 16.15 -6.59 1.26
C HIS A 133 17.62 -6.17 1.36
N SER A 134 18.01 -5.73 2.55
CA SER A 134 19.41 -5.58 2.94
C SER A 134 20.14 -6.92 2.87
N GLU A 135 21.36 -6.92 2.32
CA GLU A 135 22.25 -8.10 2.30
C GLU A 135 22.76 -8.48 3.70
N ILE A 136 22.72 -7.54 4.66
CA ILE A 136 23.19 -7.77 6.04
C ILE A 136 22.12 -8.45 6.89
N ASP A 137 20.85 -8.03 6.75
CA ASP A 137 19.71 -8.60 7.47
C ASP A 137 18.48 -8.60 6.55
N PRO A 138 18.02 -9.78 6.09
CA PRO A 138 16.93 -9.88 5.13
C PRO A 138 15.56 -9.47 5.69
N ARG A 139 15.48 -9.11 6.98
CA ARG A 139 14.26 -8.52 7.56
C ARG A 139 14.17 -7.01 7.33
N LEU A 140 15.27 -6.39 6.92
CA LEU A 140 15.41 -4.94 6.74
C LEU A 140 15.47 -4.61 5.24
N MET A 141 15.18 -3.35 4.90
CA MET A 141 15.19 -2.88 3.52
C MET A 141 16.59 -2.37 3.14
N ASP A 142 16.98 -2.53 1.88
CA ASP A 142 18.09 -1.76 1.30
C ASP A 142 17.80 -0.25 1.40
N TRP A 143 18.75 0.50 1.93
CA TRP A 143 18.57 1.93 2.15
C TRP A 143 18.44 2.73 0.86
N ASN A 144 18.90 2.24 -0.30
CA ASN A 144 18.88 2.97 -1.56
C ASN A 144 18.73 2.04 -2.78
N VAL A 145 17.67 2.26 -3.55
CA VAL A 145 17.25 1.42 -4.66
C VAL A 145 17.05 2.28 -5.93
N PRO A 146 17.66 1.91 -7.08
CA PRO A 146 18.62 0.84 -7.24
C PRO A 146 20.03 1.25 -6.75
N LEU A 147 20.75 0.31 -6.13
CA LEU A 147 22.20 0.37 -5.92
C LEU A 147 22.86 -0.77 -6.72
N GLU A 148 24.01 -0.48 -7.34
CA GLU A 148 24.73 -1.49 -8.14
C GLU A 148 25.57 -2.44 -7.27
N GLU A 149 26.08 -1.98 -6.11
CA GLU A 149 26.90 -2.79 -5.20
C GLU A 149 26.70 -2.41 -3.72
N GLY A 150 26.49 -3.42 -2.87
CA GLY A 150 26.41 -3.30 -1.42
C GLY A 150 25.05 -2.81 -0.93
N SER A 151 24.26 -3.73 -0.38
CA SER A 151 22.92 -3.45 0.13
C SER A 151 22.92 -3.50 1.66
N ALA A 152 22.91 -2.34 2.30
CA ALA A 152 22.80 -2.22 3.75
C ALA A 152 21.52 -1.48 4.11
N SER A 153 21.03 -1.65 5.33
CA SER A 153 19.82 -0.93 5.76
C SER A 153 20.12 0.42 6.39
N ALA A 154 19.10 1.25 6.50
CA ALA A 154 19.11 2.48 7.27
C ALA A 154 17.97 2.44 8.30
N PHE A 155 18.34 2.58 9.57
CA PHE A 155 17.47 2.31 10.72
C PHE A 155 16.19 3.15 10.72
N ASP A 156 16.28 4.42 10.32
CA ASP A 156 15.15 5.34 10.18
C ASP A 156 14.09 4.80 9.22
N GLY A 157 14.51 4.36 8.03
CA GLY A 157 13.61 3.72 7.07
C GLY A 157 12.99 2.44 7.62
N ASP A 158 13.81 1.56 8.21
CA ASP A 158 13.32 0.29 8.78
C ASP A 158 12.34 0.51 9.95
N ALA A 159 12.57 1.53 10.78
CA ALA A 159 11.72 1.87 11.91
C ALA A 159 10.35 2.39 11.44
N ASP A 160 10.31 3.23 10.42
CA ASP A 160 9.05 3.73 9.84
C ASP A 160 8.31 2.64 9.05
N ILE A 161 9.01 1.75 8.35
CA ILE A 161 8.41 0.58 7.70
C ILE A 161 7.73 -0.31 8.76
N ALA A 162 8.45 -0.65 9.83
CA ALA A 162 7.91 -1.48 10.91
C ALA A 162 6.72 -0.80 11.61
N PHE A 163 6.78 0.52 11.83
CA PHE A 163 5.67 1.27 12.40
C PHE A 163 4.47 1.35 11.44
N GLY A 164 4.72 1.51 10.14
CA GLY A 164 3.71 1.49 9.09
C GLY A 164 2.92 0.18 9.06
N LEU A 165 3.58 -0.96 9.25
CA LEU A 165 2.92 -2.28 9.37
C LEU A 165 1.98 -2.33 10.59
N LEU A 166 2.39 -1.81 11.75
CA LEU A 166 1.51 -1.72 12.92
C LEU A 166 0.30 -0.80 12.69
N LEU A 167 0.49 0.30 11.95
CA LEU A 167 -0.62 1.18 11.54
C LEU A 167 -1.56 0.46 10.56
N ALA A 168 -1.03 -0.35 9.65
CA ALA A 168 -1.81 -1.14 8.71
C ALA A 168 -2.66 -2.22 9.39
N ASP A 169 -2.10 -2.96 10.35
CA ASP A 169 -2.89 -3.89 11.19
C ASP A 169 -4.01 -3.13 11.93
N ALA A 170 -3.69 -2.00 12.58
CA ALA A 170 -4.71 -1.21 13.27
C ALA A 170 -5.79 -0.63 12.33
N GLN A 171 -5.46 -0.44 11.05
CA GLN A 171 -6.35 0.17 10.05
C GLN A 171 -7.21 -0.85 9.31
N TRP A 172 -6.64 -2.01 8.95
CA TRP A 172 -7.25 -2.99 8.06
C TRP A 172 -7.26 -4.42 8.61
N GLY A 173 -6.53 -4.68 9.71
CA GLY A 173 -6.32 -6.00 10.29
C GLY A 173 -5.38 -6.89 9.46
N SER A 174 -4.92 -7.97 10.07
CA SER A 174 -3.92 -8.89 9.49
C SER A 174 -4.48 -10.26 9.05
N ASP A 175 -5.80 -10.37 8.85
CA ASP A 175 -6.47 -11.59 8.35
C ASP A 175 -6.52 -11.66 6.80
N GLY A 176 -5.95 -10.64 6.13
CA GLY A 176 -5.96 -10.50 4.67
C GLY A 176 -4.87 -11.29 3.95
N ARG A 177 -4.48 -10.82 2.76
CA ARG A 177 -3.33 -11.38 2.01
C ARG A 177 -2.03 -11.23 2.79
N PHE A 178 -1.85 -10.08 3.44
CA PHE A 178 -0.69 -9.79 4.26
C PHE A 178 -1.09 -9.88 5.73
N ASN A 179 -0.21 -10.49 6.51
CA ASN A 179 -0.20 -10.39 7.95
C ASN A 179 0.74 -9.22 8.30
N TYR A 180 0.18 -8.01 8.33
CA TYR A 180 0.91 -6.80 8.71
C TYR A 180 1.39 -6.92 10.16
#